data_AF-A0ABD7HXB8-F1
#
_entry.id   AF-A0ABD7HXB8-F1
#
_cell.length_a   1.000
_cell.length_b   1.000
_cell.length_c   1.000
_cell.angle_alpha   90.00
_cell.angle_beta   90.00
_cell.angle_gamma   90.00
#
_symmetry.space_group_name_H-M   'P 1'
#
loop_
_entity.id
_entity.type
_entity.pdbx_description
1 polymer ?
#
loop_
_entity_poly.entity_id
_entity_poly.type
_entity_poly.pdbx_seq_one_letter_code
_entity_poly.pdbx_strand_id
1 'polypeptide(L)'
;MNSIPLVVKVYMGFALFVFLLMGLTFLHAYINRPEQMKSLQLYEQKLESISSKKVNEKYYTSGRNAQNNNLEITYDSLTIGDVKGELSKQNIGWNEINKNRIVGHDYETNVYLELFKEVGSNKVILILQRRN
;
A
#
# COMPACT_ATOMS: atom_id res chain seq x y z
N MET A 1 -30.78 -34.23 30.41
CA MET A 1 -30.29 -32.88 30.04
C MET A 1 -28.79 -32.84 30.31
N ASN A 2 -27.95 -32.99 29.28
CA ASN A 2 -26.51 -32.84 29.43
C ASN A 2 -26.17 -31.35 29.48
N SER A 3 -26.09 -30.81 30.70
CA SER A 3 -25.55 -29.46 30.89
C SER A 3 -24.05 -29.49 30.64
N ILE A 4 -23.59 -28.62 29.75
CA ILE A 4 -22.16 -28.37 29.54
C ILE A 4 -21.54 -28.00 30.91
N PRO A 5 -20.46 -28.68 31.34
CA PRO A 5 -19.82 -28.41 32.62
C PRO A 5 -19.46 -26.92 32.77
N LEU A 6 -19.60 -26.37 33.98
CA LEU A 6 -19.32 -24.95 34.26
C LEU A 6 -17.93 -24.53 33.75
N VAL A 7 -16.93 -25.39 33.94
CA VAL A 7 -15.56 -25.23 33.44
C VAL A 7 -15.52 -25.00 31.93
N VAL A 8 -16.28 -25.77 31.15
CA VAL A 8 -16.32 -25.64 29.68
C VAL A 8 -16.98 -24.31 29.28
N LYS A 9 -18.02 -23.86 30.00
CA LYS A 9 -18.64 -22.54 29.75
C LYS A 9 -17.67 -21.40 30.02
N VAL A 10 -16.86 -21.50 31.09
CA VAL A 10 -15.83 -20.51 31.42
C VAL A 10 -14.75 -20.45 30.32
N TYR A 11 -14.25 -21.60 29.86
CA TYR A 11 -13.27 -21.63 28.76
C TYR A 11 -13.84 -21.08 27.45
N MET A 12 -15.08 -21.41 27.12
CA MET A 12 -15.72 -20.92 25.89
C MET A 12 -15.95 -19.40 25.94
N GLY A 13 -16.37 -18.87 27.09
CA GLY A 13 -16.49 -17.42 27.31
C GLY A 13 -15.14 -16.70 27.25
N PHE A 14 -14.10 -17.27 27.86
CA PHE A 14 -12.75 -16.72 27.80
C PHE A 14 -12.17 -16.72 26.37
N ALA A 15 -12.36 -17.80 25.62
CA ALA A 15 -11.92 -17.90 24.23
C ALA A 15 -12.61 -16.84 23.34
N LEU A 16 -13.92 -16.66 23.49
CA LEU A 16 -14.67 -15.60 22.79
C LEU A 16 -14.19 -14.20 23.18
N PHE A 17 -13.90 -13.97 24.46
CA PHE A 17 -13.39 -12.69 24.94
C PHE A 17 -12.00 -12.36 24.36
N VAL A 18 -11.07 -13.32 24.35
CA VAL A 18 -9.74 -13.14 23.74
C VAL A 18 -9.85 -12.91 22.23
N PHE A 19 -10.72 -13.65 21.54
CA PHE A 19 -10.98 -13.45 20.11
C PHE A 19 -11.50 -12.04 19.82
N LEU A 20 -12.46 -11.55 20.60
CA LEU A 20 -12.96 -10.19 20.47
C LEU A 20 -11.87 -9.15 20.75
N LEU A 21 -11.07 -9.32 21.80
CA LEU A 21 -9.95 -8.42 22.09
C LEU A 21 -8.94 -8.36 20.94
N MET A 22 -8.59 -9.49 20.32
CA MET A 22 -7.74 -9.51 19.12
C MET A 22 -8.38 -8.77 17.93
N GLY A 23 -9.69 -8.96 17.72
CA GLY A 23 -10.43 -8.25 16.67
C GLY A 23 -10.44 -6.73 16.89
N LEU A 24 -10.66 -6.27 18.13
CA LEU A 24 -10.65 -4.86 18.50
C LEU A 24 -9.27 -4.21 18.36
N THR A 25 -8.20 -4.88 18.78
CA THR A 25 -6.83 -4.33 18.63
C THR A 25 -6.43 -4.24 17.16
N PHE A 26 -6.79 -5.22 16.34
CA PHE A 26 -6.57 -5.17 14.89
C PHE A 26 -7.34 -4.02 14.23
N LEU A 27 -8.62 -3.86 14.56
CA LEU A 27 -9.45 -2.77 14.04
C LEU A 27 -8.91 -1.39 14.47
N HIS A 28 -8.47 -1.27 15.74
CA HIS A 28 -7.87 -0.05 16.25
C HIS A 28 -6.57 0.30 15.52
N ALA A 29 -5.71 -0.68 15.28
CA ALA A 29 -4.49 -0.50 14.49
C ALA A 29 -4.79 -0.11 13.04
N TYR A 30 -5.86 -0.65 12.45
CA TYR A 30 -6.30 -0.29 11.11
C TYR A 30 -6.82 1.16 11.02
N ILE A 31 -7.68 1.58 11.95
CA ILE A 31 -8.23 2.95 12.01
C ILE A 31 -7.12 3.98 12.30
N ASN A 32 -6.22 3.66 13.23
CA ASN A 32 -5.12 4.54 13.65
C ASN A 32 -3.84 4.33 12.84
N ARG A 33 -3.93 3.75 11.63
CA ARG A 33 -2.77 3.72 10.73
C ARG A 33 -2.24 5.13 10.51
N PRO A 34 -0.91 5.31 10.48
CA PRO A 34 -0.34 6.63 10.26
C PRO A 34 -0.88 7.19 8.94
N GLU A 35 -1.25 8.47 8.95
CA GLU A 35 -1.78 9.19 7.77
C GLU A 35 -0.93 8.96 6.52
N GLN A 36 0.38 8.82 6.72
CA GLN A 36 1.29 8.52 5.62
C GLN A 36 1.01 7.18 4.93
N MET A 37 0.73 6.12 5.69
CA MET A 37 0.40 4.81 5.12
C MET A 37 -0.95 4.84 4.40
N LYS A 38 -1.95 5.56 4.95
CA LYS A 38 -3.27 5.71 4.30
C LYS A 38 -3.15 6.29 2.89
N SER A 39 -2.31 7.30 2.72
CA SER A 39 -2.09 7.91 1.40
C SER A 39 -1.51 6.93 0.38
N LEU A 40 -0.56 6.08 0.78
CA LEU A 40 0.01 5.04 -0.09
C LEU A 40 -1.01 3.95 -0.43
N GLN A 41 -1.85 3.55 0.52
CA GLN A 41 -2.91 2.58 0.26
C GLN A 41 -3.99 3.11 -0.69
N LEU A 42 -4.29 4.41 -0.62
CA LEU A 42 -5.20 5.03 -1.58
C LEU A 42 -4.65 4.92 -3.00
N TYR A 43 -3.32 4.99 -3.18
CA TYR A 43 -2.69 4.73 -4.46
C TYR A 43 -2.76 3.26 -4.90
N GLU A 44 -2.67 2.30 -3.99
CA GLU A 44 -2.92 0.89 -4.33
C GLU A 44 -4.33 0.70 -4.90
N GLN A 45 -5.34 1.32 -4.27
CA GLN A 45 -6.72 1.27 -4.76
C GLN A 45 -6.86 1.94 -6.13
N LYS A 46 -6.19 3.09 -6.35
CA LYS A 46 -6.15 3.76 -7.65
C LYS A 46 -5.51 2.89 -8.75
N LEU A 47 -4.65 1.94 -8.38
CA LEU A 47 -3.93 1.04 -9.28
C LEU A 47 -4.54 -0.38 -9.31
N GLU A 48 -5.73 -0.58 -8.72
CA GLU A 48 -6.37 -1.89 -8.58
C GLU A 48 -6.69 -2.53 -9.94
N SER A 49 -7.06 -1.72 -10.94
CA SER A 49 -7.32 -2.13 -12.32
C SER A 49 -6.13 -2.87 -12.96
N ILE A 50 -4.89 -2.48 -12.61
CA ILE A 50 -3.65 -3.08 -13.12
C ILE A 50 -3.01 -4.07 -12.13
N SER A 51 -3.66 -4.35 -11.01
CA SER A 51 -3.15 -5.24 -9.95
C SER A 51 -2.85 -6.65 -10.44
N SER A 52 -3.57 -7.14 -11.47
CA SER A 52 -3.33 -8.45 -12.09
C SER A 52 -1.93 -8.61 -12.70
N LYS A 53 -1.23 -7.50 -12.97
CA LYS A 53 0.14 -7.47 -13.49
C LYS A 53 1.20 -7.26 -12.41
N LYS A 54 0.79 -7.05 -11.16
CA LYS A 54 1.70 -6.87 -10.04
C LYS A 54 2.42 -8.19 -9.73
N VAL A 55 3.74 -8.18 -9.79
CA VAL A 55 4.60 -9.34 -9.49
C VAL A 55 5.34 -9.21 -8.17
N ASN A 56 5.50 -7.98 -7.66
CA ASN A 56 6.11 -7.73 -6.37
C ASN A 56 5.54 -6.45 -5.74
N GLU A 57 5.54 -6.42 -4.41
CA GLU A 57 5.15 -5.28 -3.60
C GLU A 57 6.03 -5.23 -2.35
N LYS A 58 6.57 -4.05 -2.05
CA LYS A 58 7.45 -3.86 -0.89
C LYS A 58 7.16 -2.53 -0.19
N TYR A 59 6.87 -2.63 1.09
CA TYR A 59 6.80 -1.50 2.00
C TYR A 59 8.12 -1.32 2.73
N TYR A 60 8.61 -0.08 2.77
CA TYR A 60 9.82 0.26 3.53
C TYR A 60 9.84 1.73 3.90
N THR A 61 10.71 2.07 4.85
CA THR A 61 10.95 3.45 5.26
C THR A 61 12.27 3.97 4.72
N SER A 62 12.36 5.28 4.48
CA SER A 62 13.57 5.94 4.00
C SER A 62 13.73 7.35 4.57
N GLY A 63 14.83 8.01 4.21
CA GLY A 63 15.16 9.35 4.70
C GLY A 63 15.77 9.34 6.10
N ARG A 64 16.07 10.54 6.61
CA ARG A 64 16.62 10.70 7.96
C ARG A 64 15.59 10.20 8.97
N ASN A 65 16.01 9.39 9.94
CA ASN A 65 15.14 8.81 10.96
C ASN A 65 13.93 8.03 10.43
N ALA A 66 14.01 7.42 9.24
CA ALA A 66 12.92 6.63 8.65
C ALA A 66 11.60 7.40 8.48
N GLN A 67 11.68 8.72 8.31
CA GLN A 67 10.53 9.62 8.30
C GLN A 67 9.64 9.51 7.04
N ASN A 68 10.16 8.94 5.95
CA ASN A 68 9.41 8.77 4.71
C ASN A 68 8.93 7.34 4.60
N ASN A 69 7.65 7.16 4.29
CA ASN A 69 7.09 5.85 3.96
C ASN A 69 7.07 5.66 2.45
N ASN A 70 7.51 4.47 2.02
CA ASN A 70 7.57 4.11 0.62
C ASN A 70 6.79 2.82 0.35
N LEU A 71 6.15 2.79 -0.81
CA LEU A 71 5.54 1.61 -1.41
C LEU A 71 6.16 1.43 -2.80
N GLU A 72 6.86 0.34 -2.99
CA GLU A 72 7.43 -0.06 -4.27
C GLU A 72 6.62 -1.22 -4.85
N ILE A 73 6.16 -1.03 -6.08
CA ILE A 73 5.38 -2.02 -6.81
C ILE A 73 6.12 -2.35 -8.10
N THR A 74 6.36 -3.63 -8.34
CA THR A 74 6.87 -4.11 -9.63
C THR A 74 5.72 -4.73 -10.41
N TYR A 75 5.50 -4.22 -11.61
CA TYR A 75 4.57 -4.78 -12.58
C TYR A 75 5.33 -5.49 -13.69
N ASP A 76 4.79 -6.59 -14.17
CA ASP A 76 5.27 -7.26 -15.37
C ASP A 76 4.34 -6.98 -16.56
N SER A 77 4.93 -6.88 -17.75
CA SER A 77 4.21 -6.66 -19.00
C SER A 77 3.30 -5.42 -19.00
N LEU A 78 3.74 -4.34 -18.34
CA LEU A 78 3.14 -3.00 -18.42
C LEU A 78 4.16 -1.99 -18.95
N THR A 79 3.67 -0.87 -19.44
CA THR A 79 4.46 0.30 -19.79
C THR A 79 4.30 1.41 -18.74
N ILE A 80 5.23 2.36 -18.73
CA ILE A 80 5.09 3.59 -17.94
C ILE A 80 3.79 4.32 -18.31
N GLY A 81 3.39 4.27 -19.58
CA GLY A 81 2.16 4.88 -20.09
C GLY A 81 0.91 4.26 -19.46
N ASP A 82 0.87 2.94 -19.30
CA ASP A 82 -0.27 2.25 -18.68
C ASP A 82 -0.44 2.69 -17.22
N VAL A 83 0.65 2.70 -16.44
CA VAL A 83 0.60 3.12 -15.04
C VAL A 83 0.24 4.61 -14.91
N LYS A 84 0.80 5.47 -15.78
CA LYS A 84 0.45 6.90 -15.85
C LYS A 84 -1.03 7.08 -16.24
N GLY A 85 -1.55 6.23 -17.11
CA GLY A 85 -2.95 6.21 -17.55
C GLY A 85 -3.91 5.94 -16.39
N GLU A 86 -3.63 4.95 -15.55
CA GLU A 86 -4.42 4.69 -14.34
C GLU A 86 -4.41 5.86 -13.36
N LEU A 87 -3.26 6.55 -13.25
CA LEU A 87 -3.08 7.71 -12.38
C LEU A 87 -3.51 9.04 -13.03
N SER A 88 -4.03 9.02 -14.26
CA SER A 88 -4.36 10.24 -15.03
C SER A 88 -5.47 11.09 -14.40
N LYS A 89 -6.34 10.48 -13.58
CA LYS A 89 -7.40 11.17 -12.84
C LYS A 89 -6.86 11.99 -11.66
N GLN A 90 -5.59 11.80 -11.31
CA GLN A 90 -4.95 12.49 -10.20
C GLN A 90 -4.24 13.74 -10.69
N ASN A 91 -4.21 14.79 -9.87
CA ASN A 91 -3.54 16.04 -10.17
C ASN A 91 -2.01 15.93 -9.95
N ILE A 92 -1.36 15.06 -10.73
CA ILE A 92 0.07 14.77 -10.63
C ILE A 92 0.84 15.65 -11.62
N GLY A 93 1.76 16.45 -11.10
CA GLY A 93 2.77 17.15 -11.90
C GLY A 93 3.83 16.18 -12.37
N TRP A 94 3.69 15.68 -13.59
CA TRP A 94 4.65 14.74 -14.21
C TRP A 94 5.85 15.47 -14.82
N ASN A 95 7.04 14.92 -14.60
CA ASN A 95 8.29 15.37 -15.20
C ASN A 95 9.05 14.18 -15.80
N GLU A 96 9.25 14.20 -17.11
CA GLU A 96 9.97 13.15 -17.83
C GLU A 96 11.48 13.36 -17.69
N ILE A 97 12.16 12.39 -17.07
CA ILE A 97 13.61 12.44 -16.88
C ILE A 97 14.32 11.86 -18.10
N ASN A 98 13.82 10.72 -18.60
CA ASN A 98 14.22 10.09 -19.85
C ASN A 98 13.16 9.09 -20.31
N LYS A 99 13.39 8.43 -21.46
CA LYS A 99 12.44 7.46 -22.05
C LYS A 99 12.04 6.30 -21.13
N ASN A 100 12.87 5.97 -20.16
CA ASN A 100 12.66 4.85 -19.25
C ASN A 100 12.36 5.30 -17.82
N ARG A 101 12.27 6.60 -17.53
CA ARG A 101 12.08 7.13 -16.18
C ARG A 101 11.29 8.44 -16.20
N ILE A 102 10.19 8.45 -15.46
CA ILE A 102 9.36 9.63 -15.21
C ILE A 102 9.17 9.78 -13.70
N VAL A 103 9.16 11.02 -13.23
CA VAL A 103 8.83 11.35 -11.84
C VAL A 103 7.55 12.15 -11.80
N GLY A 104 6.78 12.00 -10.73
CA GLY A 104 5.54 12.73 -10.52
C GLY A 104 5.48 13.27 -9.10
N HIS A 105 4.78 14.38 -8.92
CA HIS A 105 4.42 14.89 -7.60
C HIS A 105 2.92 15.16 -7.56
N ASP A 106 2.22 14.48 -6.65
CA ASP A 106 0.85 14.79 -6.31
C ASP A 106 0.85 15.88 -5.23
N TYR A 107 0.42 17.07 -5.60
CA TYR A 107 0.39 18.24 -4.72
C TYR A 107 -0.72 18.16 -3.66
N GLU A 108 -1.77 17.37 -3.88
CA GLU A 108 -2.89 17.23 -2.96
C GLU A 108 -2.54 16.27 -1.83
N THR A 109 -1.95 15.13 -2.18
CA THR A 109 -1.58 14.10 -1.19
C THR A 109 -0.13 14.21 -0.72
N ASN A 110 0.68 15.08 -1.34
CA ASN A 110 2.12 15.21 -1.14
C ASN A 110 2.84 13.85 -1.20
N VAL A 111 2.45 13.06 -2.21
CA VAL A 111 3.07 11.80 -2.61
C VAL A 111 3.96 12.04 -3.82
N TYR A 112 5.20 11.59 -3.73
CA TYR A 112 6.14 11.57 -4.85
C TYR A 112 6.06 10.21 -5.52
N LEU A 113 6.07 10.22 -6.84
CA LEU A 113 6.00 9.04 -7.67
C LEU A 113 7.26 8.96 -8.51
N GLU A 114 7.83 7.77 -8.60
CA GLU A 114 8.90 7.48 -9.53
C GLU A 114 8.54 6.21 -10.30
N LEU A 115 8.47 6.34 -11.62
CA LEU A 115 8.12 5.27 -12.54
C LEU A 115 9.29 5.04 -13.47
N PHE A 116 9.78 3.81 -13.52
CA PHE A 116 10.83 3.46 -14.46
C PHE A 116 10.71 2.05 -15.00
N LYS A 117 11.18 1.88 -16.24
CA LYS A 117 11.28 0.58 -16.89
C LYS A 117 12.64 -0.02 -16.56
N GLU A 118 12.63 -1.27 -16.06
CA GLU A 118 13.86 -2.02 -15.80
C GLU A 118 14.59 -2.33 -17.13
N VAL A 119 15.91 -2.11 -17.15
CA VAL A 119 16.72 -2.34 -18.36
C VAL A 119 16.84 -3.84 -18.64
N GLY A 120 16.60 -4.25 -19.88
CA GLY A 120 16.64 -5.66 -20.29
C GLY A 120 15.44 -6.49 -19.86
N SER A 121 14.39 -5.84 -19.34
CA SER A 121 13.18 -6.47 -18.80
C SER A 121 11.93 -5.74 -19.29
N ASN A 122 10.79 -6.42 -19.26
CA ASN A 122 9.48 -5.80 -19.53
C ASN A 122 8.80 -5.30 -18.25
N LYS A 123 9.54 -5.27 -17.14
CA LYS A 123 9.04 -4.81 -15.85
C LYS A 123 9.06 -3.29 -15.75
N VAL A 124 8.03 -2.78 -15.11
CA VAL A 124 7.92 -1.37 -14.69
C VAL A 124 7.85 -1.33 -13.18
N ILE A 125 8.69 -0.49 -12.58
CA ILE A 125 8.76 -0.28 -11.15
C ILE A 125 8.16 1.09 -10.85
N LEU A 126 7.20 1.10 -9.93
CA LEU A 126 6.59 2.28 -9.36
C LEU A 126 7.03 2.40 -7.91
N ILE A 127 7.63 3.52 -7.54
CA ILE A 127 7.90 3.89 -6.15
C ILE A 127 6.99 5.06 -5.80
N LEU A 128 6.17 4.86 -4.77
CA LEU A 128 5.35 5.87 -4.14
C LEU A 128 6.01 6.24 -2.82
N GLN A 129 6.33 7.52 -2.63
CA GLN A 129 6.98 8.03 -1.44
C GLN A 129 6.14 9.13 -0.81
N ARG A 130 5.65 8.89 0.41
CA ARG A 130 5.03 9.92 1.23
C ARG A 130 6.08 10.55 2.13
N ARG A 131 6.32 11.84 1.94
CA ARG A 131 7.24 12.62 2.80
C ARG A 131 6.48 13.25 3.97
N ASN A 132 7.11 13.27 5.14
CA ASN A 132 6.64 13.99 6.33
C ASN A 132 6.98 15.48 6.22
#